data_AF-A0A0D5ZI35-F1
#
_entry.id   AF-A0A0D5ZI35-F1
#
_cell.length_a   1.000
_cell.length_b   1.000
_cell.length_c   1.000
_cell.angle_alpha   90.00
_cell.angle_beta   90.00
_cell.angle_gamma   90.00
#
_symmetry.space_group_name_H-M   'P 1'
#
loop_
_entity.id
_entity.type
_entity.pdbx_description
1 polymer ?
#
loop_
_entity_poly.entity_id
_entity_poly.type
_entity_poly.pdbx_seq_one_letter_code
_entity_poly.pdbx_strand_id
1 'polypeptide(L)'
;MGLFDKLIGRRKKEATANVQNPIQQQPANVSPPPQPQVDTKIIEGINQRLTSIENEVNRLNMSFEASRRSVSEVKEDVEGLKENVKMVVSLYEMVSKEFNPFIDQTPEEIKDLTDSLRENVEDLRSLVNSAIKDLKELYGAPDMDSILDEMDQEESND
;
A
#
# COMPACT_ATOMS: atom_id res chain seq x y z
N MET A 1 -30.35 -1.98 -30.22
CA MET A 1 -31.17 -1.91 -31.44
C MET A 1 -31.21 -3.31 -32.03
N GLY A 2 -32.29 -4.01 -32.33
CA GLY A 2 -33.74 -3.82 -32.25
C GLY A 2 -34.31 -5.08 -32.90
N LEU A 3 -35.11 -5.87 -32.17
CA LEU A 3 -35.62 -7.19 -32.61
C LEU A 3 -37.13 -7.18 -32.91
N PHE A 4 -37.69 -6.03 -33.29
CA PHE A 4 -39.14 -5.85 -33.49
C PHE A 4 -39.57 -5.47 -34.91
N ASP A 5 -38.70 -5.60 -35.92
CA ASP A 5 -38.97 -5.03 -37.25
C ASP A 5 -39.54 -6.02 -38.29
N LYS A 6 -40.39 -6.98 -37.88
CA LYS A 6 -40.79 -8.07 -38.81
C LYS A 6 -42.24 -8.52 -38.84
N LEU A 7 -43.21 -7.70 -38.44
CA LEU A 7 -44.61 -8.16 -38.49
C LEU A 7 -45.69 -7.13 -38.86
N ILE A 8 -45.41 -6.18 -39.76
CA ILE A 8 -46.47 -5.37 -40.36
C ILE A 8 -46.19 -5.18 -41.85
N GLY A 9 -46.82 -6.01 -42.68
CA GLY A 9 -46.75 -5.81 -44.13
C GLY A 9 -47.31 -6.96 -44.96
N ARG A 10 -48.63 -7.01 -45.10
CA ARG A 10 -49.35 -7.37 -46.35
C ARG A 10 -50.83 -7.63 -46.06
N ARG A 11 -51.70 -6.77 -46.60
CA ARG A 11 -52.87 -7.17 -47.38
C ARG A 11 -53.51 -5.93 -48.01
N LYS A 12 -53.41 -5.84 -49.34
CA LYS A 12 -54.28 -5.08 -50.22
C LYS A 12 -54.63 -6.00 -51.39
N LYS A 13 -55.77 -5.68 -52.04
CA LYS A 13 -56.47 -6.31 -53.18
C LYS A 13 -57.72 -7.05 -52.74
N GLU A 14 -58.88 -6.89 -53.37
CA GLU A 14 -59.36 -5.99 -54.43
C GLU A 14 -60.90 -6.15 -54.43
N ALA A 15 -61.59 -5.16 -54.98
CA ALA A 15 -63.04 -5.07 -55.05
C ALA A 15 -63.66 -5.97 -56.13
N THR A 16 -64.86 -6.49 -55.88
CA THR A 16 -65.86 -6.77 -56.92
C THR A 16 -67.26 -6.58 -56.34
N ALA A 17 -68.04 -5.73 -57.01
CA ALA A 17 -69.41 -5.35 -56.71
C ALA A 17 -70.43 -6.40 -57.17
N ASN A 18 -71.53 -6.59 -56.44
CA ASN A 18 -72.81 -7.00 -57.03
C ASN A 18 -74.04 -6.62 -56.17
N VAL A 19 -74.66 -5.49 -56.54
CA VAL A 19 -76.09 -5.20 -56.77
C VAL A 19 -77.20 -5.98 -55.98
N GLN A 20 -77.84 -5.26 -55.04
CA GLN A 20 -79.30 -4.97 -54.90
C GLN A 20 -80.32 -6.04 -54.42
N ASN A 21 -80.88 -5.85 -53.20
CA ASN A 21 -82.32 -5.56 -52.96
C ASN A 21 -82.64 -5.24 -51.48
N PRO A 22 -83.73 -4.49 -51.18
CA PRO A 22 -83.88 -3.74 -49.93
C PRO A 22 -84.80 -4.43 -48.91
N ILE A 23 -84.48 -4.33 -47.61
CA ILE A 23 -85.46 -4.49 -46.53
C ILE A 23 -85.26 -3.37 -45.51
N GLN A 24 -86.29 -2.53 -45.39
CA GLN A 24 -86.48 -1.57 -44.29
C GLN A 24 -86.65 -2.34 -42.98
N GLN A 25 -86.01 -1.91 -41.88
CA GLN A 25 -86.66 -1.57 -40.60
C GLN A 25 -85.67 -1.32 -39.46
N GLN A 26 -85.95 -0.21 -38.74
CA GLN A 26 -85.53 0.21 -37.40
C GLN A 26 -84.03 0.50 -37.14
N PRO A 27 -83.65 1.73 -36.70
CA PRO A 27 -82.39 1.90 -36.02
C PRO A 27 -82.48 1.20 -34.67
N ALA A 28 -81.78 0.06 -34.61
CA ALA A 28 -81.45 -0.67 -33.41
C ALA A 28 -80.81 0.26 -32.37
N ASN A 29 -81.17 0.01 -31.11
CA ASN A 29 -80.53 0.57 -29.93
C ASN A 29 -79.02 0.24 -29.98
N VAL A 30 -78.21 1.19 -30.44
CA VAL A 30 -76.75 1.04 -30.52
C VAL A 30 -76.19 1.08 -29.10
N SER A 31 -75.92 -0.11 -28.57
CA SER A 31 -75.11 -0.27 -27.37
C SER A 31 -73.70 0.30 -27.66
N PRO A 32 -73.10 1.11 -26.76
CA PRO A 32 -71.75 1.60 -26.98
C PRO A 32 -70.76 0.43 -27.14
N PRO A 33 -69.70 0.56 -27.96
CA PRO A 33 -68.69 -0.47 -28.11
C PRO A 33 -68.05 -0.79 -26.75
N PRO A 34 -67.67 -2.05 -26.49
CA PRO A 34 -67.04 -2.43 -25.23
C PRO A 34 -65.75 -1.64 -25.06
N GLN A 35 -65.74 -0.71 -24.10
CA GLN A 35 -64.50 -0.04 -23.71
C GLN A 35 -63.52 -1.11 -23.17
N PRO A 36 -62.23 -1.01 -23.48
CA PRO A 36 -61.23 -1.91 -22.91
C PRO A 36 -61.25 -1.74 -21.40
N GLN A 37 -61.84 -2.70 -20.70
CA GLN A 37 -61.78 -2.77 -19.24
C GLN A 37 -60.35 -3.17 -18.89
N VAL A 38 -59.47 -2.17 -18.79
CA VAL A 38 -58.20 -2.37 -18.09
C VAL A 38 -58.59 -2.69 -16.66
N ASP A 39 -58.39 -3.96 -16.29
CA ASP A 39 -58.86 -4.53 -15.04
C ASP A 39 -58.26 -3.70 -13.89
N THR A 40 -59.07 -2.89 -13.22
CA THR A 40 -58.65 -1.89 -12.24
C THR A 40 -57.82 -2.51 -11.11
N LYS A 41 -58.06 -3.79 -10.84
CA LYS A 41 -57.30 -4.62 -9.90
C LYS A 41 -55.83 -4.81 -10.30
N ILE A 42 -55.56 -4.90 -11.60
CA ILE A 42 -54.19 -5.00 -12.12
C ILE A 42 -53.46 -3.67 -11.89
N ILE A 43 -54.12 -2.53 -12.15
CA ILE A 43 -53.54 -1.20 -11.90
C ILE A 43 -53.27 -1.01 -10.40
N GLU A 44 -54.21 -1.39 -9.55
CA GLU A 44 -54.06 -1.28 -8.10
C GLU A 44 -52.93 -2.19 -7.56
N GLY A 45 -52.82 -3.41 -8.07
CA GLY A 45 -51.72 -4.32 -7.77
C GLY A 45 -50.36 -3.80 -8.25
N ILE A 46 -50.31 -3.13 -9.41
CA ILE A 46 -49.09 -2.47 -9.90
C ILE A 46 -48.70 -1.30 -8.98
N ASN A 47 -49.66 -0.45 -8.58
CA ASN A 47 -49.39 0.68 -7.69
C ASN A 47 -48.85 0.21 -6.33
N GLN A 48 -49.45 -0.83 -5.72
CA GLN A 48 -48.95 -1.39 -4.47
C GLN A 48 -47.51 -1.91 -4.60
N ARG A 49 -47.21 -2.62 -5.69
CA ARG A 49 -45.84 -3.08 -5.98
C ARG A 49 -44.89 -1.92 -6.18
N LEU A 50 -45.31 -0.85 -6.87
CA LEU A 50 -44.50 0.34 -7.09
C LEU A 50 -44.15 1.01 -5.76
N THR A 51 -45.12 1.16 -4.86
CA THR A 51 -44.91 1.72 -3.51
C THR A 51 -43.99 0.85 -2.67
N SER A 52 -44.12 -0.48 -2.75
CA SER A 52 -43.18 -1.39 -2.08
C SER A 52 -41.75 -1.23 -2.61
N ILE A 53 -41.60 -1.13 -3.93
CA ILE A 53 -40.29 -0.92 -4.58
C ILE A 53 -39.70 0.43 -4.17
N GLU A 54 -40.47 1.51 -4.17
CA GLU A 54 -39.99 2.83 -3.72
C GLU A 54 -39.48 2.78 -2.27
N ASN A 55 -40.20 2.10 -1.39
CA ASN A 55 -39.78 1.95 0.01
C ASN A 55 -38.49 1.13 0.14
N GLU A 56 -38.35 0.05 -0.62
CA GLU A 56 -37.11 -0.74 -0.66
C GLU A 56 -35.93 0.05 -1.22
N VAL A 57 -36.14 0.81 -2.30
CA VAL A 57 -35.13 1.69 -2.90
C VAL A 57 -34.68 2.75 -1.90
N ASN A 58 -35.61 3.38 -1.18
CA ASN A 58 -35.28 4.35 -0.14
C ASN A 58 -34.46 3.73 1.00
N ARG A 59 -34.82 2.52 1.43
CA ARG A 59 -34.06 1.78 2.45
C ARG A 59 -32.66 1.41 1.96
N LEU A 60 -32.54 0.97 0.71
CA LEU A 60 -31.25 0.68 0.08
C LEU A 60 -30.37 1.93 -0.01
N ASN A 61 -30.94 3.08 -0.39
CA ASN A 61 -30.21 4.35 -0.43
C ASN A 61 -29.67 4.74 0.95
N MET A 62 -30.48 4.62 2.00
CA MET A 62 -30.01 4.87 3.37
C MET A 62 -28.90 3.92 3.79
N SER A 63 -29.03 2.62 3.48
CA SER A 63 -27.99 1.63 3.74
C SER A 63 -26.70 1.91 2.96
N PHE A 64 -26.82 2.37 1.73
CA PHE A 64 -25.69 2.73 0.88
C PHE A 64 -24.93 3.94 1.44
N GLU A 65 -25.65 4.99 1.84
CA GLU A 65 -25.06 6.16 2.50
C GLU A 65 -24.35 5.79 3.81
N ALA A 66 -24.94 4.91 4.63
CA ALA A 66 -24.29 4.41 5.84
C ALA A 66 -23.01 3.62 5.52
N SER A 67 -23.06 2.73 4.52
CA SER A 67 -21.89 1.97 4.07
C SER A 67 -20.80 2.89 3.53
N ARG A 68 -21.17 3.94 2.80
CA ARG A 68 -20.22 4.93 2.27
C ARG A 68 -19.49 5.69 3.38
N ARG A 69 -20.20 6.07 4.45
CA ARG A 69 -19.57 6.69 5.63
C ARG A 69 -18.60 5.74 6.31
N SER A 70 -19.03 4.49 6.56
CA SER A 70 -18.16 3.47 7.16
C SER A 70 -16.90 3.21 6.33
N VAL A 71 -17.00 3.17 5.00
CA VAL A 71 -15.82 3.04 4.12
C VAL A 71 -14.90 4.25 4.23
N SER A 72 -15.44 5.46 4.40
CA SER A 72 -14.65 6.67 4.61
C SER A 72 -13.89 6.64 5.94
N GLU A 73 -14.54 6.20 7.02
CA GLU A 73 -13.92 6.05 8.33
C GLU A 73 -12.80 5.00 8.30
N VAL A 74 -13.05 3.84 7.69
CA VAL A 74 -12.02 2.79 7.51
C VAL A 74 -10.84 3.32 6.70
N LYS A 75 -11.06 4.16 5.69
CA LYS A 75 -9.97 4.76 4.93
C LYS A 75 -9.10 5.66 5.81
N GLU A 76 -9.71 6.47 6.66
CA GLU A 76 -9.01 7.33 7.61
C GLU A 76 -8.22 6.51 8.64
N ASP A 77 -8.80 5.44 9.18
CA ASP A 77 -8.12 4.51 10.08
C ASP A 77 -6.91 3.85 9.42
N VAL A 78 -7.03 3.45 8.15
CA VAL A 78 -5.92 2.86 7.37
C VAL A 78 -4.80 3.88 7.12
N GLU A 79 -5.14 5.15 6.86
CA GLU A 79 -4.16 6.23 6.73
C GLU A 79 -3.43 6.48 8.06
N GLY A 80 -4.15 6.48 9.18
CA GLY A 80 -3.55 6.57 10.52
C GLY A 80 -2.64 5.38 10.84
N LEU A 81 -3.07 4.16 10.51
CA LEU A 81 -2.26 2.96 10.69
C LEU A 81 -0.98 3.01 9.85
N LYS A 82 -1.05 3.48 8.61
CA LYS A 82 0.12 3.66 7.75
C LYS A 82 1.15 4.60 8.39
N GLU A 83 0.71 5.69 9.01
CA GLU A 83 1.61 6.62 9.67
C GLU A 83 2.23 6.01 10.94
N ASN A 84 1.44 5.28 11.73
CA ASN A 84 1.95 4.54 12.88
C ASN A 84 3.01 3.52 12.48
N VAL A 85 2.81 2.78 11.39
CA VAL A 85 3.79 1.83 10.87
C VAL A 85 5.09 2.55 10.47
N LYS A 86 5.01 3.70 9.80
CA LYS A 86 6.22 4.48 9.48
C LYS A 86 6.98 4.92 10.74
N MET A 87 6.27 5.37 11.77
CA MET A 87 6.91 5.74 13.04
C MET A 87 7.60 4.55 13.69
N VAL A 88 6.96 3.37 13.71
CA VAL A 88 7.58 2.15 14.25
C VAL A 88 8.81 1.75 13.45
N VAL A 89 8.77 1.84 12.11
CA VAL A 89 9.95 1.58 11.26
C VAL A 89 11.07 2.57 11.55
N SER A 90 10.77 3.86 11.67
CA SER A 90 11.75 4.89 12.02
C SER A 90 12.38 4.65 13.40
N LEU A 91 11.57 4.28 14.40
CA LEU A 91 12.07 3.89 15.73
C LEU A 91 12.94 2.63 15.64
N TYR A 92 12.55 1.65 14.84
CA TYR A 92 13.36 0.46 14.61
C TYR A 92 14.70 0.80 13.96
N GLU A 93 14.73 1.66 12.94
CA GLU A 93 15.97 2.13 12.31
C GLU A 93 16.86 2.88 13.31
N MET A 94 16.28 3.77 14.12
CA MET A 94 17.01 4.51 15.16
C MET A 94 17.62 3.57 16.20
N VAL A 95 16.81 2.66 16.75
CA VAL A 95 17.28 1.67 17.74
C VAL A 95 18.28 0.69 17.12
N SER A 96 18.06 0.26 15.88
CA SER A 96 18.97 -0.64 15.17
C SER A 96 20.33 0.01 14.90
N LYS A 97 20.37 1.32 14.62
CA LYS A 97 21.63 2.07 14.47
C LYS A 97 22.35 2.25 15.81
N GLU A 98 21.63 2.45 16.90
CA GLU A 98 22.22 2.55 18.24
C GLU A 98 22.74 1.20 18.77
N PHE A 99 22.07 0.09 18.45
CA PHE A 99 22.43 -1.24 18.94
C PHE A 99 23.43 -1.99 18.04
N ASN A 100 23.47 -1.66 16.74
CA ASN A 100 24.42 -2.24 15.80
C ASN A 100 24.86 -1.20 14.75
N PRO A 101 25.93 -0.43 15.00
CA PRO A 101 26.46 0.55 14.06
C PRO A 101 27.01 -0.07 12.77
N PHE A 102 27.06 -1.42 12.68
CA PHE A 102 27.53 -2.17 11.53
C PHE A 102 26.41 -2.66 10.61
N ILE A 103 25.13 -2.34 10.88
CA ILE A 103 24.00 -2.70 9.98
C ILE A 103 24.21 -2.16 8.57
N ASP A 104 24.79 -0.95 8.46
CA ASP A 104 25.07 -0.29 7.19
C ASP A 104 26.51 -0.51 6.70
N GLN A 105 27.37 -1.17 7.49
CA GLN A 105 28.75 -1.45 7.08
C GLN A 105 28.84 -2.84 6.46
N THR A 106 29.29 -2.89 5.21
CA THR A 106 29.59 -4.18 4.59
C THR A 106 30.75 -4.87 5.31
N PRO A 107 30.85 -6.21 5.29
CA PRO A 107 31.99 -6.93 5.86
C PRO A 107 33.35 -6.45 5.32
N GLU A 108 33.36 -5.87 4.12
CA GLU A 108 34.54 -5.28 3.47
C GLU A 108 34.95 -3.96 4.12
N GLU A 109 34.01 -3.06 4.42
CA GLU A 109 34.29 -1.80 5.15
C GLU A 109 34.80 -2.06 6.59
N ILE A 110 34.25 -3.07 7.26
CA ILE A 110 34.71 -3.48 8.60
C ILE A 110 36.14 -4.03 8.51
N LYS A 111 36.44 -4.80 7.46
CA LYS A 111 37.76 -5.36 7.23
C LYS A 111 38.77 -4.25 6.93
N ASP A 112 38.44 -3.30 6.05
CA ASP A 112 39.31 -2.17 5.73
C ASP A 112 39.61 -1.31 6.96
N LEU A 113 38.59 -1.05 7.79
CA LEU A 113 38.77 -0.35 9.06
C LEU A 113 39.68 -1.14 10.01
N THR A 114 39.49 -2.46 10.09
CA THR A 114 40.29 -3.35 10.94
C THR A 114 41.75 -3.42 10.47
N ASP A 115 41.97 -3.48 9.15
CA ASP A 115 43.30 -3.50 8.55
C ASP A 115 44.03 -2.16 8.77
N SER A 116 43.33 -1.03 8.62
CA SER A 116 43.89 0.29 8.96
C SER A 116 44.21 0.43 10.45
N LEU A 117 43.35 -0.10 11.34
CA LEU A 117 43.62 -0.08 12.78
C LEU A 117 44.84 -0.93 13.13
N ARG A 118 45.02 -2.06 12.45
CA ARG A 118 46.18 -2.95 12.60
C ARG A 118 47.47 -2.28 12.19
N GLU A 119 47.47 -1.57 11.07
CA GLU A 119 48.63 -0.78 10.60
C GLU A 119 49.01 0.30 11.61
N ASN A 120 48.04 1.08 12.09
CA ASN A 120 48.28 2.11 13.11
C ASN A 120 48.88 1.54 14.41
N VAL A 121 48.46 0.33 14.82
CA VAL A 121 49.02 -0.36 16.00
C VAL A 121 50.45 -0.83 15.75
N GLU A 122 50.76 -1.33 14.56
CA GLU A 122 52.12 -1.71 14.18
C GLU A 122 53.06 -0.50 14.14
N ASP A 123 52.60 0.62 13.58
CA ASP A 123 53.33 1.89 13.56
C ASP A 123 53.59 2.42 14.97
N LEU A 124 52.56 2.44 15.82
CA LEU A 124 52.71 2.86 17.21
C LEU A 124 53.71 1.97 17.95
N ARG A 125 53.66 0.64 17.72
CA ARG A 125 54.62 -0.29 18.30
C ARG A 125 56.04 -0.01 17.82
N SER A 126 56.22 0.33 16.54
CA SER A 126 57.52 0.72 15.98
C SER A 126 58.06 1.99 16.66
N LEU A 127 57.22 3.02 16.77
CA LEU A 127 57.57 4.28 17.45
C LEU A 127 57.93 4.06 18.92
N VAL A 128 57.17 3.23 19.64
CA VAL A 128 57.45 2.87 21.03
C VAL A 128 58.78 2.13 21.14
N ASN A 129 59.05 1.17 20.26
CA ASN A 129 60.34 0.45 20.26
C ASN A 129 61.51 1.38 19.93
N SER A 130 61.33 2.33 19.01
CA SER A 130 62.33 3.36 18.70
C SER A 130 62.58 4.22 19.93
N ALA A 131 61.54 4.74 20.57
CA ALA A 131 61.67 5.54 21.78
C ALA A 131 62.36 4.75 22.91
N ILE A 132 62.05 3.46 23.08
CA ILE A 132 62.75 2.59 24.04
C ILE A 132 64.23 2.45 23.69
N LYS A 133 64.59 2.30 22.40
CA LYS A 133 65.98 2.20 21.95
C LYS A 133 66.72 3.52 22.19
N ASP A 134 66.11 4.64 21.85
CA ASP A 134 66.67 5.97 22.04
C ASP A 134 66.87 6.25 23.53
N LEU A 135 65.92 5.85 24.39
CA LEU A 135 66.08 5.92 25.85
C LEU A 135 67.21 5.00 26.34
N LYS A 136 67.35 3.79 25.82
CA LYS A 136 68.47 2.90 26.17
C LYS A 136 69.82 3.46 25.74
N GLU A 137 69.89 4.16 24.62
CA GLU A 137 71.10 4.86 24.17
C GLU A 137 71.39 6.08 25.04
N LEU A 138 70.37 6.87 25.38
CA LEU A 138 70.50 8.08 26.17
C LEU A 138 70.84 7.82 27.64
N TYR A 139 70.27 6.75 28.22
CA TYR A 139 70.54 6.33 29.59
C TYR A 139 71.67 5.30 29.69
N GLY A 140 72.14 4.79 28.56
CA GLY A 140 73.19 3.77 28.47
C GLY A 140 72.75 2.42 29.06
N ALA A 141 73.14 1.32 28.41
CA ALA A 141 73.63 0.23 29.25
C ALA A 141 74.91 0.79 29.90
N PRO A 142 75.11 0.68 31.23
CA PRO A 142 76.41 0.99 31.80
C PRO A 142 77.43 0.17 31.02
N ASP A 143 78.44 0.83 30.48
CA ASP A 143 79.58 0.14 29.91
C ASP A 143 80.31 -0.51 31.09
N MET A 144 79.87 -1.72 31.41
CA MET A 144 80.38 -2.48 32.55
C MET A 144 81.88 -2.72 32.38
N ASP A 145 82.38 -2.76 31.15
CA ASP A 145 83.80 -2.89 30.87
C ASP A 145 84.56 -1.62 31.30
N SER A 146 84.00 -0.42 31.04
CA SER A 146 84.57 0.84 31.56
C SER A 146 84.51 0.95 33.08
N ILE A 147 83.45 0.45 33.72
CA ILE A 147 83.31 0.46 35.18
C ILE A 147 84.26 -0.57 35.84
N LEU A 148 84.44 -1.73 35.21
CA LEU A 148 85.37 -2.76 35.68
C LEU A 148 86.83 -2.32 35.51
N ASP A 149 87.17 -1.68 34.39
CA ASP A 149 88.51 -1.10 34.17
C ASP A 149 88.82 0.01 35.18
N GLU A 150 87.82 0.81 35.59
CA GLU A 150 87.97 1.84 36.63
C GLU A 150 88.17 1.23 38.02
N MET A 151 87.45 0.14 38.35
CA MET A 151 87.62 -0.59 39.61
C MET A 151 88.97 -1.31 39.72
N ASP A 152 89.44 -1.95 38.63
CA ASP A 152 90.73 -2.65 38.61
C ASP A 152 91.93 -1.67 38.68
N GLN A 153 91.77 -0.44 38.19
CA GLN A 153 92.77 0.63 38.33
C GLN A 153 92.81 1.27 39.72
N GLU A 154 91.70 1.29 40.47
CA GLU A 154 91.68 1.75 41.86
C GLU A 154 92.32 0.74 42.81
N GLU A 155 92.12 -0.57 42.62
CA GLU A 155 92.79 -1.61 43.44
C GLU A 155 94.30 -1.73 43.21
N SER A 156 94.82 -1.25 42.08
CA SER A 156 96.24 -1.31 41.75
C SER A 156 97.05 -0.07 42.15
N ASN A 157 96.40 0.95 42.72
CA ASN A 157 97.01 2.20 43.19
C ASN A 157 97.08 2.36 44.73
N ASP A 158 96.75 1.32 45.50
CA ASP A 158 96.91 1.21 46.97
C ASP A 158 97.95 0.12 47.33
#